data_AF-A0A6F9APM9-F1
#
_entry.id   AF-A0A6F9APM9-F1
#
_cell.length_a   1.000
_cell.length_b   1.000
_cell.length_c   1.000
_cell.angle_alpha   90.00
_cell.angle_beta   90.00
_cell.angle_gamma   90.00
#
_symmetry.space_group_name_H-M   'P 1'
#
loop_
_entity.id
_entity.type
_entity.pdbx_description
1 polymer ?
#
loop_
_entity_poly.entity_id
_entity_poly.type
_entity_poly.pdbx_seq_one_letter_code
_entity_poly.pdbx_strand_id
1 'polypeptide(L)'
;MYERNEYPSECDFEDDAEALVHQHKCLADNGSPKGWEGWKNGLKFKVGKYRTKLGRERCPEVVEADLEKLRTDIALEMKKTHKDLAVINRCMGKTFALRRQEILNSSPELWRIDGRHYF
;
A
#
# COMPACT_ATOMS: atom_id res chain seq x y z
N MET A 1 2.17 4.28 18.61
CA MET A 1 3.02 3.67 17.58
C MET A 1 2.37 3.99 16.25
N TYR A 2 3.09 4.57 15.28
CA TYR A 2 2.50 4.94 14.00
C TYR A 2 2.27 3.70 13.13
N GLU A 3 1.01 3.47 12.76
CA GLU A 3 0.64 2.50 11.73
C GLU A 3 1.30 2.90 10.42
N ARG A 4 2.09 2.01 9.83
CA ARG A 4 2.68 2.24 8.50
C ARG A 4 1.58 2.06 7.46
N ASN A 5 0.83 3.12 7.23
CA ASN A 5 -0.11 3.21 6.13
C ASN A 5 0.69 3.17 4.82
N GLU A 6 0.57 2.10 4.04
CA GLU A 6 1.16 1.95 2.71
C GLU A 6 0.64 3.07 1.77
N TYR A 7 -0.51 3.65 2.13
CA TYR A 7 -1.19 4.75 1.47
C TYR A 7 -1.56 5.86 2.47
N PRO A 8 -0.57 6.61 3.01
CA PRO A 8 -0.85 7.68 3.94
C PRO A 8 -1.80 8.71 3.30
N SER A 9 -2.81 9.10 4.05
CA SER A 9 -3.83 10.06 3.66
C SER A 9 -3.30 11.49 3.72
N GLU A 10 -4.00 12.43 3.09
CA GLU A 10 -3.63 13.84 3.16
C GLU A 10 -3.66 14.38 4.59
N CYS A 11 -4.60 13.92 5.42
CA CYS A 11 -4.66 14.23 6.84
C CYS A 11 -3.47 13.64 7.60
N ASP A 12 -3.04 12.41 7.30
CA ASP A 12 -1.84 11.83 7.93
C ASP A 12 -0.60 12.72 7.69
N PHE A 13 -0.47 13.29 6.48
CA PHE A 13 0.63 14.20 6.16
C PHE A 13 0.51 15.57 6.84
N GLU A 14 -0.71 16.07 7.05
CA GLU A 14 -0.97 17.33 7.77
C GLU A 14 -0.70 17.16 9.26
N ASP A 15 -1.24 16.11 9.87
CA ASP A 15 -1.04 15.78 11.28
C ASP A 15 0.45 15.54 11.58
N ASP A 16 1.15 14.79 10.72
CA ASP A 16 2.59 14.55 10.86
C ASP A 16 3.40 15.85 10.69
N ALA A 17 3.05 16.70 9.72
CA ALA A 17 3.77 17.95 9.47
C ALA A 17 3.51 18.99 10.58
N GLU A 18 2.28 19.08 11.06
CA GLU A 18 1.88 19.96 12.16
C GLU A 18 2.51 19.51 13.47
N ALA A 19 2.46 18.21 13.79
CA ALA A 19 3.11 17.65 14.97
C ALA A 19 4.63 17.91 14.95
N LEU A 20 5.26 17.76 13.77
CA LEU A 20 6.69 18.01 13.57
C LEU A 20 7.05 19.48 13.85
N VAL A 21 6.28 20.44 13.33
CA VAL A 21 6.53 21.88 13.56
C VAL A 21 6.12 22.31 14.96
N HIS A 22 5.07 21.73 15.55
CA HIS A 22 4.66 22.00 16.92
C HIS A 22 5.74 21.56 17.92
N GLN A 23 6.35 20.39 17.71
CA GLN A 23 7.47 19.89 18.50
C GLN A 23 8.75 20.71 18.28
N HIS A 24 9.00 21.12 17.03
CA HIS A 24 10.19 21.86 16.63
C HIS A 24 9.82 23.19 16.01
N LYS A 25 9.41 24.15 16.84
CA LYS A 25 8.99 25.49 16.39
C LYS A 25 10.03 26.22 15.53
N CYS A 26 11.31 25.89 15.68
CA CYS A 26 12.40 26.42 14.85
C CYS A 26 12.43 25.90 13.41
N LEU A 27 11.69 24.83 13.10
CA LEU A 27 11.54 24.30 11.75
C LEU A 27 10.35 24.93 11.00
N ALA A 28 9.57 25.81 11.65
CA ALA A 28 8.45 26.49 11.01
C ALA A 28 8.92 27.29 9.79
N ASP A 29 8.27 27.04 8.66
CA ASP A 29 8.51 27.77 7.41
C ASP A 29 7.97 29.19 7.53
N ASN A 30 8.87 30.17 7.54
CA ASN A 30 8.53 31.59 7.67
C ASN A 30 7.79 32.15 6.43
N GLY A 31 7.65 31.36 5.35
CA GLY A 31 6.96 31.75 4.11
C GLY A 31 5.50 31.31 3.99
N SER A 32 4.98 30.51 4.93
CA SER A 32 3.62 29.94 4.84
C SER A 32 2.74 30.37 6.03
N PRO A 33 1.45 30.72 5.83
CA PRO A 33 0.54 31.09 6.92
C PRO A 33 0.43 30.06 8.05
N LYS A 34 0.66 28.77 7.74
CA LYS A 34 0.60 27.66 8.70
C LYS A 34 1.97 27.18 9.20
N GLY A 35 3.07 27.57 8.56
CA GLY A 35 4.43 27.19 8.96
C GLY A 35 4.84 25.73 8.73
N TRP A 36 3.94 24.82 8.37
CA TRP A 36 4.27 23.40 8.14
C TRP A 36 4.02 22.91 6.70
N GLU A 37 3.48 23.76 5.82
CA GLU A 37 3.11 23.40 4.45
C GLU A 37 4.29 22.87 3.61
N GLY A 38 5.50 23.42 3.80
CA GLY A 38 6.72 22.90 3.15
C GLY A 38 7.09 21.48 3.60
N TRP A 39 6.90 21.18 4.89
CA TRP A 39 7.18 19.86 5.47
C TRP A 39 6.16 18.81 5.03
N LYS A 40 4.86 19.17 4.96
CA LYS A 40 3.82 18.32 4.37
C LYS A 40 4.18 17.91 2.94
N ASN A 41 4.53 18.89 2.10
CA ASN A 41 4.90 18.63 0.72
C ASN A 41 6.14 17.73 0.64
N GLY A 42 7.18 18.01 1.45
CA GLY A 42 8.38 17.18 1.54
C GLY A 42 8.08 15.71 1.91
N LEU A 43 7.17 15.47 2.85
CA LEU A 43 6.72 14.12 3.24
C LEU A 43 5.95 13.44 2.11
N LYS A 44 5.03 14.15 1.46
CA LYS A 44 4.26 13.65 0.30
C LYS A 44 5.16 13.28 -0.87
N PHE A 45 6.17 14.11 -1.18
CA PHE A 45 7.17 13.81 -2.19
C PHE A 45 8.06 12.63 -1.81
N LYS A 46 8.47 12.54 -0.55
CA LYS A 46 9.30 11.43 -0.06
C LYS A 46 8.54 10.12 -0.19
N VAL A 47 7.31 10.04 0.34
CA VAL A 47 6.43 8.86 0.22
C VAL A 47 6.09 8.55 -1.24
N GLY A 48 5.79 9.57 -2.06
CA GLY A 48 5.57 9.42 -3.50
C GLY A 48 6.76 8.80 -4.21
N LYS A 49 7.99 9.26 -3.94
CA LYS A 49 9.22 8.67 -4.50
C LYS A 49 9.40 7.23 -4.06
N TYR A 50 9.14 6.92 -2.79
CA TYR A 50 9.17 5.54 -2.31
C TYR A 50 8.10 4.67 -2.98
N ARG A 51 6.87 5.18 -3.18
CA ARG A 51 5.78 4.48 -3.87
C ARG A 51 6.03 4.29 -5.36
N THR A 52 6.52 5.29 -6.08
CA THR A 52 6.87 5.15 -7.50
C THR A 52 8.02 4.17 -7.68
N LYS A 53 9.00 4.16 -6.75
CA LYS A 53 10.03 3.11 -6.70
C LYS A 53 9.40 1.71 -6.54
N LEU A 54 8.38 1.57 -5.69
CA LEU A 54 7.67 0.30 -5.46
C LEU A 54 6.65 -0.06 -6.58
N GLY A 55 6.09 0.94 -7.26
CA GLY A 55 4.97 0.80 -8.21
C GLY A 55 5.39 0.62 -9.66
N ARG A 56 6.58 1.10 -10.07
CA ARG A 56 7.21 0.66 -11.33
C ARG A 56 7.46 -0.85 -11.37
N GLU A 57 7.35 -1.49 -10.21
CA GLU A 57 7.46 -2.93 -10.05
C GLU A 57 6.07 -3.65 -10.04
N ARG A 58 4.88 -2.99 -10.18
CA ARG A 58 3.52 -3.64 -10.14
C ARG A 58 2.38 -3.04 -11.03
N CYS A 59 1.45 -3.88 -11.50
CA CYS A 59 0.51 -3.77 -12.66
C CYS A 59 -1.01 -3.56 -12.28
N PRO A 60 -1.94 -3.18 -13.20
CA PRO A 60 -3.22 -2.50 -12.88
C PRO A 60 -4.42 -3.36 -12.43
N GLU A 61 -5.34 -2.66 -11.75
CA GLU A 61 -6.47 -3.06 -10.89
C GLU A 61 -7.58 -3.88 -11.57
N VAL A 62 -8.19 -4.76 -10.79
CA VAL A 62 -9.11 -5.82 -11.22
C VAL A 62 -10.28 -5.84 -10.23
N VAL A 63 -11.52 -6.00 -10.71
CA VAL A 63 -12.73 -5.99 -9.87
C VAL A 63 -12.73 -7.21 -8.93
N GLU A 64 -13.22 -7.13 -7.69
CA GLU A 64 -13.19 -8.28 -6.75
C GLU A 64 -13.84 -9.55 -7.32
N ALA A 65 -14.97 -9.43 -8.03
CA ALA A 65 -15.60 -10.55 -8.72
C ALA A 65 -14.73 -11.12 -9.86
N ASP A 66 -14.01 -10.24 -10.58
CA ASP A 66 -13.04 -10.64 -11.58
C ASP A 66 -11.78 -11.24 -10.95
N LEU A 67 -11.40 -10.79 -9.76
CA LEU A 67 -10.27 -11.31 -9.00
C LEU A 67 -10.55 -12.69 -8.42
N GLU A 68 -11.75 -12.92 -7.91
CA GLU A 68 -12.19 -14.23 -7.46
C GLU A 68 -12.25 -15.19 -8.65
N LYS A 69 -12.74 -14.71 -9.80
CA LYS A 69 -12.69 -15.47 -11.05
C LYS A 69 -11.25 -15.80 -11.46
N LEU A 70 -10.34 -14.83 -11.49
CA LEU A 70 -8.92 -15.05 -11.78
C LEU A 70 -8.24 -15.97 -10.75
N ARG A 71 -8.68 -15.93 -9.49
CA ARG A 71 -8.21 -16.83 -8.43
C ARG A 71 -8.63 -18.26 -8.74
N THR A 72 -9.90 -18.47 -9.10
CA THR A 72 -10.44 -19.78 -9.49
C THR A 72 -9.80 -20.30 -10.77
N ASP A 73 -9.58 -19.45 -11.77
CA ASP A 73 -8.94 -19.81 -13.04
C ASP A 73 -7.52 -20.32 -12.81
N ILE A 74 -6.74 -19.66 -11.93
CA ILE A 74 -5.40 -20.14 -11.55
C ILE A 74 -5.48 -21.50 -10.83
N ALA A 75 -6.42 -21.66 -9.89
CA ALA A 75 -6.57 -22.90 -9.15
C ALA A 75 -6.95 -24.08 -10.07
N LEU A 76 -7.75 -23.83 -11.11
CA LEU A 76 -8.11 -24.81 -12.13
C LEU A 76 -6.96 -25.09 -13.09
N GLU A 77 -6.27 -24.06 -13.57
CA GLU A 77 -5.13 -24.20 -14.49
C GLU A 77 -4.00 -25.02 -13.87
N MET A 78 -3.77 -24.86 -12.56
CA MET A 78 -2.75 -25.63 -11.82
C MET A 78 -3.03 -27.14 -11.73
N LYS A 79 -4.28 -27.57 -11.91
CA LYS A 79 -4.68 -28.98 -11.86
C LYS A 79 -4.51 -29.71 -13.19
N LYS A 80 -4.27 -29.00 -14.29
CA LYS A 80 -4.10 -29.61 -15.62
C LYS A 80 -2.76 -30.36 -15.72
N THR A 81 -2.75 -31.46 -16.49
CA THR A 81 -1.52 -32.23 -16.80
C THR A 81 -0.53 -31.41 -17.62
N HIS A 82 -1.03 -30.52 -18.48
CA HIS A 82 -0.24 -29.54 -19.22
C HIS A 82 -0.79 -28.14 -18.97
N LYS A 83 0.00 -27.26 -18.36
CA LYS A 83 -0.45 -25.98 -17.76
C LYS A 83 -0.05 -24.78 -18.61
N ASP A 84 -0.94 -23.82 -18.80
CA ASP A 84 -0.59 -22.54 -19.43
C ASP A 84 -0.02 -21.54 -18.42
N LEU A 85 1.31 -21.53 -18.36
CA LEU A 85 2.07 -20.67 -17.45
C LEU A 85 1.92 -19.17 -17.75
N ALA A 86 1.63 -18.78 -19.00
CA ALA A 86 1.47 -17.37 -19.37
C ALA A 86 0.16 -16.80 -18.82
N VAL A 87 -0.92 -17.61 -18.86
CA VAL A 87 -2.20 -17.28 -18.25
C VAL A 87 -2.07 -17.20 -16.73
N ILE A 88 -1.40 -18.17 -16.10
CA ILE A 88 -1.16 -18.18 -14.65
C ILE A 88 -0.42 -16.91 -14.21
N ASN A 89 0.74 -16.61 -14.80
CA ASN A 89 1.56 -15.46 -14.36
C ASN A 89 0.83 -14.12 -14.53
N ARG A 90 0.08 -13.96 -15.62
CA ARG A 90 -0.74 -12.78 -15.88
C ARG A 90 -1.85 -12.61 -14.84
N CYS A 91 -2.50 -13.71 -14.46
CA CYS A 91 -3.57 -13.68 -13.47
C CYS A 91 -3.02 -13.52 -12.03
N MET A 92 -1.83 -14.05 -11.74
CA MET A 92 -1.17 -13.92 -10.43
C MET A 92 -0.77 -12.47 -10.14
N GLY A 93 -0.21 -11.76 -11.14
CA GLY A 93 0.17 -10.34 -10.99
C GLY A 93 -1.01 -9.41 -10.74
N LYS A 94 -2.20 -9.80 -11.22
CA LYS A 94 -3.46 -9.10 -11.04
C LYS A 94 -4.13 -9.37 -9.69
N THR A 95 -4.00 -10.58 -9.16
CA THR A 95 -4.71 -11.05 -7.94
C THR A 95 -3.89 -11.03 -6.66
N PHE A 96 -2.66 -10.53 -6.70
CA PHE A 96 -1.75 -10.60 -5.56
C PHE A 96 -2.30 -9.89 -4.31
N ALA A 97 -2.89 -8.70 -4.46
CA ALA A 97 -3.38 -7.91 -3.34
C ALA A 97 -4.52 -8.61 -2.57
N LEU A 98 -5.51 -9.16 -3.27
CA LEU A 98 -6.60 -9.89 -2.61
C LEU A 98 -6.16 -11.21 -2.00
N ARG A 99 -5.30 -11.98 -2.67
CA ARG A 99 -4.77 -13.22 -2.06
C ARG A 99 -4.00 -12.94 -0.79
N ARG A 100 -3.30 -11.81 -0.74
CA ARG A 100 -2.64 -11.36 0.49
C ARG A 100 -3.67 -11.07 1.58
N GLN A 101 -4.76 -10.36 1.28
CA GLN A 101 -5.84 -10.11 2.24
C GLN A 101 -6.52 -11.41 2.70
N GLU A 102 -6.80 -12.34 1.80
CA GLU A 102 -7.39 -13.65 2.14
C GLU A 102 -6.51 -14.45 3.11
N ILE A 103 -5.19 -14.48 2.91
CA ILE A 103 -4.25 -15.17 3.80
C ILE A 103 -4.24 -14.49 5.19
N LEU A 104 -4.23 -13.15 5.22
CA LEU A 104 -4.28 -12.38 6.46
C LEU A 104 -5.58 -12.61 7.23
N ASN A 105 -6.71 -12.74 6.53
CA ASN A 105 -8.02 -12.99 7.13
C ASN A 105 -8.19 -14.45 7.57
N SER A 106 -7.61 -15.41 6.83
CA SER A 106 -7.71 -16.85 7.14
C SER A 106 -6.78 -17.28 8.28
N SER A 107 -5.72 -16.53 8.55
CA SER A 107 -4.80 -16.77 9.67
C SER A 107 -4.51 -15.46 10.40
N PRO A 108 -5.44 -15.01 11.27
CA PRO A 108 -5.38 -13.70 11.91
C PRO A 108 -4.22 -13.54 12.92
N GLU A 109 -3.54 -14.63 13.27
CA GLU A 109 -2.35 -14.58 14.11
C GLU A 109 -1.13 -13.98 13.37
N LEU A 110 -1.17 -13.93 12.03
CA LEU A 110 -0.07 -13.41 11.21
C LEU A 110 0.04 -11.87 11.23
N TRP A 111 -1.00 -11.13 11.61
CA TRP A 111 -0.97 -9.66 11.74
C TRP A 111 -0.84 -9.17 13.18
N ARG A 112 -0.98 -10.07 14.17
CA ARG A 112 -0.82 -9.75 15.61
C ARG A 112 0.63 -9.64 16.08
N ILE A 113 1.60 -10.00 15.23
CA ILE A 113 3.01 -9.78 15.52
C ILE A 113 3.39 -8.37 15.03
N ASP A 114 3.55 -7.45 15.97
CA ASP A 114 4.14 -6.10 15.84
C ASP A 114 3.37 -5.03 15.06
N GLY A 115 2.15 -4.69 15.52
CA GLY A 115 1.68 -3.29 15.53
C GLY A 115 1.70 -2.53 14.19
N ARG A 116 1.60 -3.24 13.07
CA ARG A 116 1.50 -2.67 11.74
C ARG A 116 0.13 -3.01 11.18
N HIS A 117 -0.77 -2.02 11.21
CA HIS A 117 -1.88 -2.01 10.28
C HIS A 117 -1.32 -2.04 8.87
N TYR A 118 -1.79 -3.02 8.11
CA TYR A 118 -1.65 -3.05 6.67
C TYR A 118 -2.93 -2.45 6.08
N PHE A 119 -2.91 -1.13 5.94
CA PHE A 119 -3.67 -0.37 4.94
C PHE A 119 -2.69 0.12 3.89
#